data_AF-A0A9D2IE83-F1
#
_entry.id   AF-A0A9D2IE83-F1
#
_cell.length_a   1.000
_cell.length_b   1.000
_cell.length_c   1.000
_cell.angle_alpha   90.00
_cell.angle_beta   90.00
_cell.angle_gamma   90.00
#
_symmetry.space_group_name_H-M   'P 1'
#
loop_
_entity.id
_entity.type
_entity.pdbx_description
1 polymer ?
#
loop_
_entity_poly.entity_id
_entity_poly.type
_entity_poly.pdbx_seq_one_letter_code
_entity_poly.pdbx_strand_id
1 'polypeptide(L)'
;MNYHIGNMLIYQEFNGTNECPLCRIRNILEKRLVDQYLNESVMEDFQRRMVNELGFCAHHTEMLHSRPNKLSLALQHITRLTALKGKIEVTADVKTADKMAETFMHSGETCVICEGVEVNMIRYYKTVAEMFYAENKFKEILLSTNGFCLEHFGSLLKYARYARGKKKDYIYTLTKLERDVLNKLLEDLQWFTAKHDYRNADKPWNGAEKALERSIYKLHGIEAK
;
A
#
# COMPACT_ATOMS: atom_id res chain seq x y z
N MET A 1 8.11 -5.54 18.00
CA MET A 1 8.55 -6.78 17.34
C MET A 1 9.31 -6.44 16.06
N ASN A 2 10.62 -6.68 16.00
CA ASN A 2 11.41 -6.50 14.77
C ASN A 2 11.16 -7.70 13.86
N TYR A 3 10.15 -7.61 13.00
CA TYR A 3 10.10 -8.50 11.84
C TYR A 3 11.38 -8.27 11.04
N HIS A 4 12.31 -9.23 11.08
CA HIS A 4 13.26 -9.41 10.00
C HIS A 4 12.41 -9.54 8.75
N ILE A 5 12.39 -8.51 7.90
CA ILE A 5 11.73 -8.63 6.60
C ILE A 5 12.53 -9.65 5.83
N GLY A 6 11.95 -10.84 5.70
CA GLY A 6 12.54 -11.90 4.91
C GLY A 6 12.43 -11.50 3.45
N ASN A 7 13.57 -11.51 2.75
CA ASN A 7 13.65 -11.40 1.29
C ASN A 7 12.69 -12.39 0.59
N MET A 8 12.28 -13.45 1.29
CA MET A 8 11.30 -14.45 0.84
C MET A 8 10.00 -13.83 0.29
N LEU A 9 9.40 -12.83 0.96
CA LEU A 9 8.14 -12.26 0.46
C LEU A 9 8.36 -11.46 -0.84
N ILE A 10 9.49 -10.78 -0.96
CA ILE A 10 9.89 -10.12 -2.22
C ILE A 10 10.03 -11.17 -3.33
N TYR A 11 10.69 -12.29 -3.06
CA TYR A 11 10.84 -13.38 -4.02
C TYR A 11 9.50 -14.00 -4.44
N GLN A 12 8.59 -14.22 -3.50
CA GLN A 12 7.27 -14.79 -3.76
C GLN A 12 6.44 -13.87 -4.65
N GLU A 13 6.47 -12.57 -4.37
CA GLU A 13 5.64 -11.60 -5.07
C GLU A 13 6.27 -11.11 -6.36
N PHE A 14 7.59 -11.07 -6.54
CA PHE A 14 8.22 -10.63 -7.80
C PHE A 14 8.22 -11.76 -8.85
N ASN A 15 7.04 -12.27 -9.19
CA ASN A 15 6.81 -13.49 -9.95
C ASN A 15 6.29 -13.28 -11.39
N GLY A 16 6.39 -12.06 -11.93
CA GLY A 16 6.05 -11.78 -13.33
C GLY A 16 4.56 -11.70 -13.67
N THR A 17 3.68 -11.63 -12.67
CA THR A 17 2.24 -11.32 -12.88
C THR A 17 2.03 -9.91 -13.46
N ASN A 18 0.83 -9.64 -14.02
CA ASN A 18 0.46 -8.32 -14.58
C ASN A 18 0.20 -7.24 -13.51
N GLU A 19 0.29 -7.60 -12.24
CA GLU A 19 -0.01 -6.73 -11.12
C GLU A 19 1.27 -6.26 -10.43
N CYS A 20 1.26 -5.04 -9.88
CA CYS A 20 2.39 -4.51 -9.14
C CYS A 20 2.73 -5.40 -7.93
N PRO A 21 3.94 -5.96 -7.84
CA PRO A 21 4.30 -6.87 -6.75
C PRO A 21 4.29 -6.17 -5.39
N LEU A 22 4.59 -4.87 -5.34
CA LEU A 22 4.56 -4.10 -4.10
C LEU A 22 3.13 -3.81 -3.61
N CYS A 23 2.13 -3.72 -4.50
CA CYS A 23 0.72 -3.67 -4.08
C CYS A 23 0.32 -4.99 -3.39
N ARG A 24 0.73 -6.14 -3.93
CA ARG A 24 0.46 -7.44 -3.28
C ARG A 24 1.13 -7.55 -1.92
N ILE A 25 2.41 -7.15 -1.82
CA ILE A 25 3.11 -7.10 -0.53
C ILE A 25 2.36 -6.20 0.45
N ARG A 26 1.95 -4.98 0.04
CA ARG A 26 1.18 -4.06 0.87
C ARG A 26 -0.10 -4.72 1.40
N ASN A 27 -0.88 -5.34 0.51
CA ASN A 27 -2.14 -6.00 0.88
C ASN A 27 -1.92 -7.19 1.82
N ILE A 28 -0.82 -7.94 1.67
CA ILE A 28 -0.45 -9.02 2.60
C ILE A 28 -0.10 -8.45 3.98
N LEU A 29 0.68 -7.36 4.02
CA LEU A 29 1.06 -6.71 5.28
C LEU A 29 -0.16 -6.14 6.01
N GLU A 30 -1.03 -5.46 5.29
CA GLU A 30 -2.26 -4.89 5.82
C GLU A 30 -3.15 -5.99 6.41
N LYS A 31 -3.41 -7.08 5.68
CA LYS A 31 -4.19 -8.22 6.18
C LYS A 31 -3.58 -8.82 7.44
N ARG A 32 -2.26 -9.03 7.45
CA ARG A 32 -1.53 -9.55 8.62
C ARG A 32 -1.64 -8.61 9.82
N LEU A 33 -1.48 -7.30 9.62
CA LEU A 33 -1.60 -6.32 10.69
C LEU A 33 -3.03 -6.29 11.24
N VAL A 34 -4.05 -6.34 10.39
CA VAL A 34 -5.43 -6.41 10.85
C VAL A 34 -5.66 -7.66 11.71
N ASP A 35 -5.17 -8.83 11.29
CA ASP A 35 -5.26 -10.07 12.08
C ASP A 35 -4.48 -9.98 13.40
N GLN A 36 -3.33 -9.33 13.39
CA GLN A 36 -2.49 -9.10 14.55
C GLN A 36 -3.18 -8.19 15.58
N TYR A 37 -3.74 -7.06 15.13
CA TYR A 37 -4.49 -6.13 15.98
C TYR A 37 -5.78 -6.74 16.52
N LEU A 38 -6.39 -7.69 15.80
CA LEU A 38 -7.59 -8.36 16.29
C LEU A 38 -7.30 -9.47 17.30
N ASN A 39 -6.13 -10.11 17.26
CA ASN A 39 -5.83 -11.27 18.09
C ASN A 39 -4.70 -11.00 19.09
N GLU A 40 -3.44 -11.07 18.64
CA GLU A 40 -2.26 -11.07 19.49
C GLU A 40 -2.03 -9.72 20.20
N SER A 41 -2.23 -8.61 19.49
CA SER A 41 -1.84 -7.27 19.94
C SER A 41 -2.82 -6.61 20.92
N VAL A 42 -3.99 -7.19 21.15
CA VAL A 42 -5.01 -6.64 22.06
C VAL A 42 -4.50 -6.57 23.50
N MET A 43 -3.62 -7.50 23.86
CA MET A 43 -3.12 -7.68 25.23
C MET A 43 -1.77 -6.99 25.46
N GLU A 44 -1.12 -6.44 24.43
CA GLU A 44 0.18 -5.77 24.57
C GLU A 44 0.02 -4.30 24.94
N ASP A 45 0.59 -3.87 26.07
CA ASP A 45 0.47 -2.48 26.58
C ASP A 45 0.96 -1.42 25.60
N PHE A 46 1.98 -1.73 24.79
CA PHE A 46 2.47 -0.82 23.77
C PHE A 46 1.44 -0.61 22.64
N GLN A 47 0.88 -1.71 22.12
CA GLN A 47 -0.13 -1.69 21.07
C GLN A 47 -1.41 -0.99 21.53
N ARG A 48 -1.83 -1.23 22.78
CA ARG A 48 -2.98 -0.56 23.39
C ARG A 48 -2.80 0.95 23.45
N ARG A 49 -1.61 1.44 23.81
CA ARG A 49 -1.30 2.87 23.80
C ARG A 49 -1.39 3.47 22.40
N MET A 50 -0.85 2.79 21.39
CA MET A 50 -0.97 3.23 20.00
C MET A 50 -2.44 3.33 19.55
N VAL A 51 -3.26 2.32 19.87
CA VAL A 51 -4.70 2.33 19.53
C VAL A 51 -5.43 3.47 20.25
N ASN A 52 -5.05 3.81 21.47
CA ASN A 52 -5.64 4.94 22.18
C ASN A 52 -5.34 6.27 21.50
N GLU A 53 -4.12 6.42 20.98
CA GLU A 53 -3.64 7.64 20.34
C GLU A 53 -4.20 7.83 18.92
N LEU A 54 -4.18 6.78 18.10
CA LEU A 54 -4.50 6.85 16.67
C LEU A 54 -5.81 6.15 16.30
N GLY A 55 -6.23 5.12 17.04
CA GLY A 55 -7.41 4.33 16.72
C GLY A 55 -7.29 3.55 15.40
N PHE A 56 -8.41 3.36 14.72
CA PHE A 56 -8.55 2.74 13.40
C PHE A 56 -9.31 3.69 12.47
N CYS A 57 -8.86 3.82 11.22
CA CYS A 57 -9.59 4.60 10.22
C CYS A 57 -10.83 3.81 9.76
N ALA A 58 -11.72 4.44 8.98
CA ALA A 58 -12.96 3.79 8.52
C ALA A 58 -12.68 2.47 7.78
N HIS A 59 -11.77 2.50 6.80
CA HIS A 59 -11.35 1.31 6.04
C HIS A 59 -10.87 0.17 6.94
N HIS A 60 -9.92 0.44 7.84
CA HIS A 60 -9.39 -0.59 8.73
C HIS A 60 -10.38 -1.05 9.79
N THR A 61 -11.32 -0.19 10.21
CA THR A 61 -12.43 -0.58 11.08
C THR A 61 -13.36 -1.55 10.37
N GLU A 62 -13.69 -1.32 9.10
CA GLU A 62 -14.48 -2.26 8.29
C GLU A 62 -13.77 -3.59 8.09
N MET A 63 -12.45 -3.56 7.83
CA MET A 63 -11.64 -4.79 7.75
C MET A 63 -11.61 -5.55 9.09
N LEU A 64 -11.42 -4.88 10.22
CA LEU A 64 -11.48 -5.53 11.54
C LEU A 64 -12.88 -6.08 11.80
N HIS A 65 -13.91 -5.30 11.48
CA HIS A 65 -15.31 -5.67 11.65
C HIS A 65 -15.74 -6.78 10.69
N SER A 66 -15.09 -7.06 9.58
CA SER A 66 -15.44 -8.21 8.74
C SER A 66 -14.97 -9.55 9.33
N ARG A 67 -14.05 -9.52 10.30
CA ARG A 67 -13.48 -10.71 10.94
C ARG A 67 -14.31 -11.23 12.13
N PRO A 68 -14.18 -12.51 12.53
CA PRO A 68 -15.05 -13.10 13.56
C PRO A 68 -14.89 -12.53 14.98
N ASN A 69 -13.69 -12.08 15.38
CA ASN A 69 -13.39 -11.71 16.77
C ASN A 69 -13.89 -10.29 17.13
N LYS A 70 -15.22 -10.14 17.27
CA LYS A 70 -15.86 -8.85 17.59
C LYS A 70 -15.52 -8.32 18.97
N LEU A 71 -15.26 -9.20 19.93
CA LEU A 71 -14.95 -8.82 21.30
C LEU A 71 -13.67 -7.98 21.36
N SER A 72 -12.63 -8.42 20.66
CA SER A 72 -11.38 -7.68 20.54
C SER A 72 -11.58 -6.25 20.01
N LEU A 73 -12.30 -6.13 18.89
CA LEU A 73 -12.61 -4.84 18.28
C LEU A 73 -13.39 -3.96 19.25
N ALA A 74 -14.38 -4.51 19.95
CA ALA A 74 -15.17 -3.79 20.94
C ALA A 74 -14.30 -3.25 22.09
N LEU A 75 -13.36 -4.05 22.63
CA LEU A 75 -12.44 -3.61 23.69
C LEU A 75 -11.53 -2.46 23.23
N GLN A 76 -11.04 -2.54 22.00
CA GLN A 76 -10.22 -1.47 21.40
C GLN A 76 -11.04 -0.20 21.17
N HIS A 77 -12.28 -0.32 20.69
CA HIS A 77 -13.20 0.80 20.55
C HIS A 77 -13.58 1.43 21.89
N ILE A 78 -13.81 0.66 22.95
CA ILE A 78 -14.04 1.19 24.30
C ILE A 78 -12.87 2.07 24.72
N THR A 79 -11.63 1.61 24.50
CA THR A 79 -10.44 2.34 24.91
C THR A 79 -10.26 3.62 24.08
N ARG A 80 -10.43 3.53 22.75
CA ARG A 80 -10.36 4.70 21.84
C ARG A 80 -11.45 5.73 22.14
N LEU A 81 -12.70 5.31 22.30
CA LEU A 81 -13.81 6.21 22.61
C LEU A 81 -13.65 6.85 23.99
N THR A 82 -13.10 6.13 24.97
CA THR A 82 -12.78 6.70 26.28
C THR A 82 -11.71 7.79 26.16
N ALA A 83 -10.65 7.56 25.39
CA ALA A 83 -9.61 8.55 25.14
C ALA A 83 -10.15 9.79 24.41
N LEU A 84 -10.97 9.61 23.37
CA LEU A 84 -11.59 10.71 22.63
C LEU A 84 -12.59 11.49 23.47
N LYS A 85 -13.42 10.81 24.27
CA LYS A 85 -14.34 11.45 25.23
C LYS A 85 -13.58 12.35 26.21
N GLY A 86 -12.41 11.92 26.67
CA GLY A 86 -11.55 12.72 27.55
C GLY A 86 -11.01 14.01 26.92
N LYS A 87 -11.07 14.14 25.58
CA LYS A 87 -10.70 15.36 24.83
C LYS A 87 -11.89 16.28 24.55
N ILE A 88 -13.12 15.87 24.89
CA ILE A 88 -14.31 16.70 24.71
C ILE A 88 -14.46 17.60 25.94
N GLU A 89 -14.31 18.90 25.72
CA GLU A 89 -14.62 19.93 26.71
C GLU A 89 -16.03 20.47 26.46
N VAL A 90 -16.89 20.42 27.48
CA VAL A 90 -18.21 21.07 27.41
C VAL A 90 -18.01 22.57 27.60
N THR A 91 -18.12 23.32 26.51
CA THR A 91 -17.82 24.75 26.48
C THR A 91 -18.74 25.49 25.51
N ALA A 92 -18.98 26.78 25.78
CA ALA A 92 -19.60 27.71 24.84
C ALA A 92 -18.56 28.64 24.17
N ASP A 93 -17.27 28.49 24.51
CA ASP A 93 -16.19 29.29 23.93
C ASP A 93 -15.82 28.79 22.53
N VAL A 94 -15.91 29.70 21.55
CA VAL A 94 -15.64 29.39 20.13
C VAL A 94 -14.18 28.99 19.90
N LYS A 95 -13.22 29.61 20.60
CA LYS A 95 -11.80 29.29 20.40
C LYS A 95 -11.47 27.88 20.88
N THR A 96 -12.06 27.43 21.98
CA THR A 96 -11.95 26.04 22.45
C THR A 96 -12.67 25.09 21.49
N ALA A 97 -13.84 25.46 20.96
CA ALA A 97 -14.54 24.68 19.96
C ALA A 97 -13.70 24.47 18.68
N ASP A 98 -13.05 25.51 18.17
CA ASP A 98 -12.17 25.43 16.99
C ASP A 98 -11.00 24.44 17.21
N LYS A 99 -10.37 24.47 18.39
CA LYS A 99 -9.28 23.54 18.73
C LYS A 99 -9.76 22.09 18.81
N MET A 100 -10.94 21.85 19.38
CA MET A 100 -11.54 20.52 19.41
C MET A 100 -11.88 20.05 18.00
N ALA A 101 -12.45 20.93 17.16
CA ALA A 101 -12.82 20.60 15.79
C ALA A 101 -11.63 20.03 15.00
N GLU A 102 -10.48 20.72 15.01
CA GLU A 102 -9.24 20.23 14.40
C GLU A 102 -8.86 18.83 14.90
N THR A 103 -8.90 18.62 16.21
CA THR A 103 -8.56 17.32 16.81
C THR A 103 -9.47 16.19 16.30
N PHE A 104 -10.78 16.43 16.20
CA PHE A 104 -11.73 15.39 15.77
C PHE A 104 -11.77 15.20 14.26
N MET A 105 -11.61 16.27 13.47
CA MET A 105 -11.50 16.19 12.01
C MET A 105 -10.32 15.32 11.57
N HIS A 106 -9.18 15.46 12.25
CA HIS A 106 -7.98 14.68 11.95
C HIS A 106 -7.93 13.30 12.64
N SER A 107 -8.89 12.98 13.53
CA SER A 107 -8.84 11.78 14.37
C SER A 107 -8.97 10.42 13.64
N GLY A 108 -9.34 10.46 12.35
CA GLY A 108 -9.53 9.27 11.50
C GLY A 108 -8.75 9.29 10.19
N GLU A 109 -7.86 10.27 9.97
CA GLU A 109 -7.06 10.40 8.72
C GLU A 109 -6.03 9.29 8.55
N THR A 110 -5.49 8.79 9.66
CA THR A 110 -4.58 7.64 9.71
C THR A 110 -4.99 6.73 10.86
N CYS A 111 -4.30 5.60 10.97
CA CYS A 111 -4.45 4.72 12.11
C CYS A 111 -3.21 3.87 12.36
N VAL A 112 -3.24 3.10 13.44
CA VAL A 112 -2.14 2.21 13.83
C VAL A 112 -1.80 1.17 12.75
N ILE A 113 -2.78 0.76 11.94
CA ILE A 113 -2.55 -0.17 10.82
C ILE A 113 -1.96 0.57 9.62
N CYS A 114 -2.50 1.74 9.25
CA CYS A 114 -1.91 2.60 8.20
C CYS A 114 -0.43 2.88 8.48
N GLU A 115 -0.09 3.33 9.68
CA GLU A 115 1.30 3.58 10.07
C GLU A 115 2.15 2.31 10.05
N GLY A 116 1.60 1.19 10.53
CA GLY A 116 2.24 -0.11 10.49
C GLY A 116 2.58 -0.55 9.06
N VAL A 117 1.64 -0.40 8.13
CA VAL A 117 1.83 -0.71 6.71
C VAL A 117 2.94 0.17 6.14
N GLU A 118 2.88 1.49 6.33
CA GLU A 118 3.88 2.42 5.79
C GLU A 118 5.29 2.16 6.32
N VAL A 119 5.43 1.94 7.62
CA VAL A 119 6.72 1.61 8.24
C VAL A 119 7.30 0.33 7.63
N ASN A 120 6.46 -0.69 7.40
CA ASN A 120 6.92 -1.93 6.78
C ASN A 120 7.24 -1.74 5.29
N MET A 121 6.41 -1.05 4.53
CA MET A 121 6.62 -0.79 3.10
C MET A 121 7.92 -0.02 2.86
N ILE A 122 8.23 0.99 3.69
CA ILE A 122 9.53 1.70 3.64
C ILE A 122 10.71 0.73 3.74
N ARG A 123 10.61 -0.29 4.59
CA ARG A 123 11.66 -1.30 4.71
C ARG A 123 11.72 -2.17 3.45
N TYR A 124 10.59 -2.60 2.88
CA TYR A 124 10.57 -3.33 1.61
C TYR A 124 11.21 -2.54 0.47
N TYR A 125 10.93 -1.24 0.32
CA TYR A 125 11.56 -0.43 -0.72
C TYR A 125 13.09 -0.37 -0.59
N LYS A 126 13.60 -0.29 0.64
CA LYS A 126 15.03 -0.35 0.93
C LYS A 126 15.60 -1.72 0.57
N THR A 127 14.93 -2.79 1.01
CA THR A 127 15.36 -4.16 0.77
C THR A 127 15.39 -4.51 -0.72
N VAL A 128 14.42 -4.07 -1.52
CA VAL A 128 14.46 -4.27 -3.00
C VAL A 128 15.73 -3.67 -3.60
N ALA A 129 16.10 -2.45 -3.19
CA ALA A 129 17.32 -1.80 -3.66
C ALA A 129 18.60 -2.50 -3.15
N GLU A 130 18.60 -2.96 -1.89
CA GLU A 130 19.70 -3.74 -1.31
C GLU A 130 19.89 -5.09 -2.00
N MET A 131 18.80 -5.80 -2.30
CA MET A 131 18.80 -7.05 -3.06
C MET A 131 19.36 -6.83 -4.47
N PHE A 132 18.97 -5.76 -5.16
CA PHE A 132 19.54 -5.41 -6.46
C PHE A 132 21.06 -5.18 -6.39
N TYR A 133 21.53 -4.55 -5.31
CA TYR A 133 22.95 -4.36 -5.08
C TYR A 133 23.68 -5.70 -4.85
N ALA A 134 23.19 -6.48 -3.89
CA ALA A 134 23.86 -7.66 -3.35
C ALA A 134 23.73 -8.91 -4.25
N GLU A 135 22.63 -9.06 -4.97
CA GLU A 135 22.25 -10.30 -5.63
C GLU A 135 22.11 -10.10 -7.14
N ASN A 136 23.07 -10.61 -7.93
CA ASN A 136 23.08 -10.39 -9.38
C ASN A 136 21.83 -10.92 -10.08
N LYS A 137 21.27 -12.05 -9.63
CA LYS A 137 20.04 -12.65 -10.18
C LYS A 137 18.79 -11.81 -9.92
N PHE A 138 18.80 -10.96 -8.89
CA PHE A 138 17.62 -10.16 -8.55
C PHE A 138 17.29 -9.14 -9.63
N LYS A 139 18.28 -8.67 -10.40
CA LYS A 139 18.03 -7.79 -11.56
C LYS A 139 17.13 -8.47 -12.60
N GLU A 140 17.35 -9.74 -12.88
CA GLU A 140 16.54 -10.52 -13.83
C GLU A 140 15.10 -10.69 -13.32
N ILE A 141 14.94 -10.92 -12.01
CA ILE A 141 13.64 -11.03 -11.36
C ILE A 141 12.89 -9.69 -11.39
N LEU A 142 13.58 -8.58 -11.14
CA LEU A 142 12.98 -7.25 -11.24
C LEU A 142 12.52 -6.95 -12.68
N LEU A 143 13.34 -7.32 -13.67
CA LEU A 143 13.04 -7.14 -15.09
C LEU A 143 11.94 -8.07 -15.62
N SER A 144 11.65 -9.18 -14.95
CA SER A 144 10.54 -10.07 -15.34
C SER A 144 9.16 -9.56 -14.89
N THR A 145 9.11 -8.51 -14.05
CA THR A 145 7.86 -7.88 -13.64
C THR A 145 7.25 -7.04 -14.76
N ASN A 146 5.93 -6.80 -14.70
CA ASN A 146 5.24 -5.84 -15.57
C ASN A 146 5.29 -4.40 -15.02
N GLY A 147 6.41 -4.04 -14.39
CA GLY A 147 6.60 -2.75 -13.71
C GLY A 147 5.75 -2.61 -12.44
N PHE A 148 5.58 -1.36 -12.00
CA PHE A 148 4.97 -1.02 -10.71
C PHE A 148 3.80 -0.04 -10.90
N CYS A 149 2.92 0.13 -9.91
CA CYS A 149 2.04 1.30 -9.94
C CYS A 149 2.87 2.57 -9.73
N LEU A 150 2.35 3.73 -10.13
CA LEU A 150 3.11 4.98 -10.09
C LEU A 150 3.59 5.36 -8.68
N GLU A 151 2.79 5.09 -7.66
CA GLU A 151 3.17 5.32 -6.26
C GLU A 151 4.38 4.46 -5.85
N HIS A 152 4.34 3.16 -6.15
CA HIS A 152 5.41 2.23 -5.82
C HIS A 152 6.67 2.47 -6.67
N PHE A 153 6.52 2.82 -7.94
CA PHE A 153 7.63 3.25 -8.79
C PHE A 153 8.33 4.47 -8.18
N GLY A 154 7.58 5.50 -7.79
CA GLY A 154 8.12 6.69 -7.12
C GLY A 154 8.83 6.34 -5.79
N SER A 155 8.26 5.43 -5.01
CA SER A 155 8.85 4.94 -3.77
C SER A 155 10.18 4.21 -3.99
N LEU A 156 10.27 3.34 -5.01
CA LEU A 156 11.51 2.66 -5.35
C LEU A 156 12.61 3.64 -5.79
N LEU A 157 12.26 4.69 -6.54
CA LEU A 157 13.20 5.77 -6.88
C LEU A 157 13.65 6.56 -5.64
N LYS A 158 12.71 6.91 -4.75
CA LYS A 158 13.01 7.64 -3.49
C LYS A 158 14.03 6.91 -2.63
N TYR A 159 13.99 5.57 -2.61
CA TYR A 159 14.91 4.73 -1.84
C TYR A 159 16.07 4.14 -2.65
N ALA A 160 16.30 4.60 -3.89
CA ALA A 160 17.37 4.08 -4.76
C ALA A 160 18.79 4.18 -4.17
N ARG A 161 19.03 5.08 -3.21
CA ARG A 161 20.33 5.19 -2.51
C ARG A 161 20.76 3.89 -1.82
N TYR A 162 19.80 3.02 -1.47
CA TYR A 162 20.05 1.74 -0.83
C TYR A 162 20.63 0.69 -1.80
N ALA A 163 20.60 0.94 -3.12
CA ALA A 163 21.35 0.15 -4.11
C ALA A 163 22.86 0.48 -4.15
N ARG A 164 23.34 1.36 -3.27
CA ARG A 164 24.76 1.68 -3.03
C ARG A 164 25.52 1.96 -4.34
N GLY A 165 26.59 1.22 -4.61
CA GLY A 165 27.42 1.37 -5.80
C GLY A 165 26.68 1.13 -7.12
N LYS A 166 25.55 0.41 -7.10
CA LYS A 166 24.73 0.11 -8.29
C LYS A 166 23.56 1.08 -8.47
N LYS A 167 23.46 2.19 -7.71
CA LYS A 167 22.34 3.14 -7.78
C LYS A 167 22.00 3.66 -9.19
N LYS A 168 23.01 3.94 -10.02
CA LYS A 168 22.80 4.40 -11.41
C LYS A 168 22.15 3.31 -12.26
N ASP A 169 22.66 2.09 -12.16
CA ASP A 169 22.12 0.92 -12.87
C ASP A 169 20.71 0.57 -12.39
N TYR A 170 20.47 0.65 -11.08
CA TYR A 170 19.15 0.44 -10.50
C TYR A 170 18.11 1.43 -11.03
N ILE A 171 18.42 2.73 -11.00
CA ILE A 171 17.53 3.79 -11.51
C ILE A 171 17.31 3.62 -13.01
N TYR A 172 18.36 3.34 -13.78
CA TYR A 172 18.23 3.12 -15.22
C TYR A 172 17.33 1.90 -15.50
N THR A 173 17.55 0.80 -14.79
CA THR A 173 16.75 -0.44 -14.95
C THR A 173 15.28 -0.18 -14.64
N LEU A 174 14.97 0.47 -13.52
CA LEU A 174 13.59 0.80 -13.14
C LEU A 174 12.91 1.74 -14.14
N THR A 175 13.57 2.83 -14.51
CA THR A 175 12.98 3.84 -15.40
C THR A 175 12.80 3.30 -16.82
N LYS A 176 13.72 2.47 -17.30
CA LYS A 176 13.59 1.80 -18.60
C LYS A 176 12.42 0.80 -18.60
N LEU A 177 12.35 -0.07 -17.60
CA LEU A 177 11.25 -1.02 -17.44
C LEU A 177 9.90 -0.31 -17.40
N GLU A 178 9.77 0.69 -16.52
CA GLU A 178 8.50 1.39 -16.32
C GLU A 178 8.06 2.16 -17.58
N ARG A 179 9.00 2.80 -18.28
CA ARG A 179 8.71 3.51 -19.53
C ARG A 179 8.24 2.56 -20.64
N ASP A 180 8.88 1.42 -20.79
CA ASP A 180 8.51 0.44 -21.82
C ASP A 180 7.12 -0.15 -21.54
N VAL A 181 6.82 -0.44 -20.27
CA VAL A 181 5.48 -0.88 -19.84
C VAL A 181 4.42 0.20 -20.09
N LEU A 182 4.70 1.46 -19.78
CA LEU A 182 3.77 2.57 -20.01
C LEU A 182 3.51 2.80 -21.50
N ASN A 183 4.54 2.73 -22.35
CA ASN A 183 4.37 2.85 -23.81
C ASN A 183 3.41 1.77 -24.33
N LYS A 184 3.61 0.51 -23.92
CA LYS A 184 2.72 -0.59 -24.30
C LYS A 184 1.29 -0.37 -23.80
N LEU A 185 1.12 0.08 -22.56
CA LEU A 185 -0.21 0.37 -22.01
C LEU A 185 -0.91 1.50 -22.77
N LEU A 186 -0.17 2.53 -23.22
CA LEU A 186 -0.71 3.60 -24.03
C LEU A 186 -1.17 3.11 -25.40
N GLU A 187 -0.37 2.26 -26.06
CA GLU A 187 -0.77 1.60 -27.32
C GLU A 187 -2.03 0.76 -27.13
N ASP A 188 -2.09 -0.03 -26.06
CA ASP A 188 -3.24 -0.86 -25.72
C ASP A 188 -4.50 0.01 -25.45
N LEU A 189 -4.37 1.16 -24.75
CA LEU A 189 -5.47 2.10 -24.52
C LEU A 189 -5.95 2.80 -25.80
N GLN A 190 -5.02 3.15 -26.69
CA GLN A 190 -5.36 3.69 -28.00
C GLN A 190 -6.12 2.67 -28.84
N TRP A 191 -5.70 1.40 -28.81
CA TRP A 191 -6.45 0.34 -29.48
C TRP A 191 -7.81 0.08 -28.83
N PHE A 192 -7.87 0.11 -27.50
CA PHE A 192 -9.13 -0.01 -26.75
C PHE A 192 -10.14 1.06 -27.18
N THR A 193 -9.73 2.32 -27.26
CA THR A 193 -10.62 3.40 -27.72
C THR A 193 -10.97 3.28 -29.20
N ALA A 194 -10.03 2.91 -30.07
CA ALA A 194 -10.27 2.72 -31.49
C ALA A 194 -11.25 1.57 -31.80
N LYS A 195 -11.35 0.55 -30.94
CA LYS A 195 -12.29 -0.57 -31.08
C LYS A 195 -13.76 -0.16 -30.95
N HIS A 196 -14.05 1.01 -30.38
CA HIS A 196 -15.40 1.57 -30.31
C HIS A 196 -15.84 2.28 -31.61
N ASP A 197 -14.92 2.46 -32.58
CA ASP A 197 -15.28 2.85 -33.95
C ASP A 197 -15.84 1.63 -34.70
N TYR A 198 -17.00 1.79 -35.35
CA TYR A 198 -17.67 0.76 -36.15
C TYR A 198 -16.73 0.11 -37.20
N ARG A 199 -15.75 0.86 -37.72
CA ARG A 199 -14.76 0.36 -38.69
C ARG A 199 -13.80 -0.68 -38.12
N ASN A 200 -13.66 -0.72 -36.79
CA ASN A 200 -12.78 -1.63 -36.08
C ASN A 200 -13.56 -2.67 -35.26
N ALA A 201 -14.89 -2.70 -35.37
CA ALA A 201 -15.75 -3.60 -34.59
C ALA A 201 -15.34 -5.07 -34.74
N ASP A 202 -15.05 -5.51 -35.97
CA ASP A 202 -14.72 -6.91 -36.28
C ASP A 202 -13.22 -7.25 -36.10
N LYS A 203 -12.35 -6.27 -35.83
CA LYS A 203 -10.92 -6.52 -35.64
C LYS A 203 -10.61 -7.15 -34.28
N PRO A 204 -9.58 -7.99 -34.12
CA PRO A 204 -9.25 -8.60 -32.83
C PRO A 204 -8.75 -7.56 -31.79
N TRP A 205 -8.93 -7.85 -30.50
CA TRP A 205 -8.48 -6.97 -29.40
C TRP A 205 -6.97 -6.97 -29.16
N ASN A 206 -6.24 -8.01 -29.59
CA ASN A 206 -4.78 -8.12 -29.45
C ASN A 206 -4.25 -7.87 -28.01
N GLY A 207 -5.02 -8.19 -26.97
CA GLY A 207 -4.64 -8.01 -25.56
C GLY A 207 -5.06 -6.65 -24.95
N ALA A 208 -5.70 -5.78 -25.74
CA ALA A 208 -6.16 -4.47 -25.27
C ALA A 208 -7.50 -4.51 -24.50
N GLU A 209 -8.21 -5.63 -24.45
CA GLU A 209 -9.53 -5.74 -23.82
C GLU A 209 -9.53 -5.35 -22.34
N LYS A 210 -8.40 -5.54 -21.65
CA LYS A 210 -8.19 -5.12 -20.25
C LYS A 210 -7.30 -3.89 -20.10
N ALA A 211 -7.09 -3.11 -21.16
CA ALA A 211 -6.21 -1.93 -21.12
C ALA A 211 -6.71 -0.90 -20.09
N LEU A 212 -8.02 -0.64 -20.06
CA LEU A 212 -8.62 0.29 -19.10
C LEU A 212 -8.41 -0.16 -17.66
N GLU A 213 -8.69 -1.44 -17.35
CA GLU A 213 -8.46 -2.01 -16.01
C GLU A 213 -6.98 -1.92 -15.60
N ARG A 214 -6.06 -2.31 -16.49
CA ARG A 214 -4.62 -2.19 -16.25
C ARG A 214 -4.17 -0.75 -16.00
N SER A 215 -4.81 0.23 -16.65
CA SER A 215 -4.52 1.65 -16.44
C SER A 215 -4.91 2.13 -15.04
N ILE A 216 -6.02 1.64 -14.50
CA ILE A 216 -6.46 1.96 -13.13
C ILE A 216 -5.42 1.42 -12.14
N TYR A 217 -5.00 0.17 -12.29
CA TYR A 217 -3.98 -0.43 -11.42
C TYR A 217 -2.61 0.26 -11.55
N LYS A 218 -2.25 0.71 -12.76
CA LYS A 218 -1.00 1.45 -12.98
C LYS A 218 -1.05 2.81 -12.25
N LEU A 219 -2.15 3.54 -12.35
CA LEU A 219 -2.31 4.88 -11.78
C LEU A 219 -2.51 4.87 -10.26
N HIS A 220 -3.32 3.95 -9.75
CA HIS A 220 -3.82 3.98 -8.37
C HIS A 220 -3.33 2.80 -7.52
N GLY A 221 -2.65 1.82 -8.13
CA GLY A 221 -2.34 0.57 -7.45
C GLY A 221 -3.56 -0.33 -7.33
N ILE A 222 -3.38 -1.42 -6.58
CA ILE A 222 -4.44 -2.38 -6.25
C ILE A 222 -4.69 -2.24 -4.76
N GLU A 223 -5.80 -1.61 -4.39
CA GLU A 223 -6.26 -1.62 -3.00
C GLU A 223 -6.68 -3.04 -2.59
N ALA A 224 -6.50 -3.37 -1.31
CA ALA A 224 -7.11 -4.56 -0.75
C ALA A 224 -8.64 -4.38 -0.78
N LYS A 225 -9.32 -5.18 -1.62
CA LYS A 225 -10.74 -5.48 -1.42
C LYS A 225 -10.91 -6.50 -0.29
#